data_AF-N1QQ61-F1
#
_entry.id   AF-N1QQ61-F1
#
_cell.length_a   1.000
_cell.length_b   1.000
_cell.length_c   1.000
_cell.angle_alpha   90.00
_cell.angle_beta   90.00
_cell.angle_gamma   90.00
#
_symmetry.space_group_name_H-M   'P 1'
#
loop_
_entity.id
_entity.type
_entity.pdbx_description
1 polymer ?
#
loop_
_entity_poly.entity_id
_entity_poly.type
_entity_poly.pdbx_seq_one_letter_code
_entity_poly.pdbx_strand_id
1 'polypeptide(L)'
;MPSMRLVASNVFKSSDPKGFNKFVNHQLLLRGHLPLEKCEIWAYYDVDEVDPNPYANLWIQYALICKYQMLDVIMHDNIRSLDLVVPLASERLTALNLTMLTRGTELW
;
A
#
# COMPACT_ATOMS: atom_id res chain seq x y z
N MET A 1 -14.65 6.86 -11.59
CA MET A 1 -13.33 6.22 -11.58
C MET A 1 -13.16 5.47 -10.27
N PRO A 2 -13.22 4.12 -10.26
CA PRO A 2 -13.10 3.37 -9.02
C PRO A 2 -11.65 3.39 -8.53
N SER A 3 -11.46 3.83 -7.28
CA SER A 3 -10.14 3.93 -6.63
C SER A 3 -10.14 3.22 -5.29
N MET A 4 -8.99 2.75 -4.86
CA MET A 4 -8.77 2.13 -3.55
C MET A 4 -7.63 2.84 -2.84
N ARG A 5 -7.85 3.24 -1.59
CA ARG A 5 -6.86 3.90 -0.76
C ARG A 5 -6.65 3.07 0.51
N LEU A 6 -5.46 2.53 0.67
CA LEU A 6 -5.02 1.77 1.82
C LEU A 6 -4.18 2.69 2.69
N VAL A 7 -4.86 3.46 3.54
CA VAL A 7 -4.26 4.43 4.45
C VAL A 7 -4.35 3.90 5.86
N ALA A 8 -3.23 3.87 6.58
CA ALA A 8 -3.24 3.60 8.02
C ALA A 8 -4.15 4.64 8.69
N SER A 9 -5.25 4.19 9.29
CA SER A 9 -6.28 5.06 9.87
C SER A 9 -6.12 5.11 11.38
N ASN A 10 -6.37 6.26 11.97
CA ASN A 10 -6.40 6.49 13.42
C ASN A 10 -7.38 5.55 14.16
N VAL A 11 -8.36 4.99 13.42
CA VAL A 11 -9.30 3.95 13.89
C VAL A 11 -8.55 2.67 14.23
N PHE A 12 -7.58 2.30 13.40
CA PHE A 12 -6.54 1.33 13.71
C PHE A 12 -5.35 2.12 14.24
N LYS A 13 -5.45 2.63 15.48
CA LYS A 13 -4.35 3.32 16.16
C LYS A 13 -3.03 2.61 15.83
N SER A 14 -1.94 3.35 15.75
CA SER A 14 -0.58 2.83 15.50
C SER A 14 -0.17 1.63 16.39
N SER A 15 -0.95 1.32 17.43
CA SER A 15 -0.87 0.14 18.29
C SER A 15 -1.51 -1.16 17.75
N ASP A 16 -2.29 -1.16 16.66
CA ASP A 16 -2.82 -2.41 16.05
C ASP A 16 -2.60 -2.52 14.52
N PRO A 17 -1.34 -2.56 14.06
CA PRO A 17 -0.97 -2.93 12.69
C PRO A 17 -1.66 -4.22 12.19
N LYS A 18 -1.73 -5.24 13.05
CA LYS A 18 -2.23 -6.58 12.70
C LYS A 18 -3.72 -6.56 12.40
N GLY A 19 -4.51 -5.82 13.18
CA GLY A 19 -5.93 -5.60 12.92
C GLY A 19 -6.18 -4.89 11.60
N PHE A 20 -5.41 -3.84 11.30
CA PHE A 20 -5.49 -3.14 10.01
C PHE A 20 -5.17 -4.08 8.84
N ASN A 21 -4.07 -4.82 8.92
CA ASN A 21 -3.66 -5.75 7.87
C ASN A 21 -4.72 -6.83 7.61
N LYS A 22 -5.29 -7.39 8.67
CA LYS A 22 -6.38 -8.38 8.57
C LYS A 22 -7.61 -7.79 7.89
N PHE A 23 -7.99 -6.56 8.26
CA PHE A 23 -9.11 -5.86 7.64
C PHE A 23 -8.86 -5.63 6.14
N VAL A 24 -7.71 -5.05 5.78
CA VAL A 24 -7.35 -4.79 4.38
C VAL A 24 -7.35 -6.09 3.58
N ASN A 25 -6.67 -7.14 4.05
CA ASN A 25 -6.61 -8.42 3.35
C ASN A 25 -7.99 -9.03 3.15
N HIS A 26 -8.90 -8.91 4.12
CA HIS A 26 -10.28 -9.36 3.97
C HIS A 26 -11.03 -8.56 2.89
N GLN A 27 -10.84 -7.24 2.82
CA GLN A 27 -11.43 -6.42 1.76
C GLN A 27 -10.90 -6.77 0.37
N LEU A 28 -9.59 -6.99 0.23
CA LEU A 28 -8.97 -7.41 -1.03
C LEU A 28 -9.53 -8.77 -1.49
N LEU A 29 -9.74 -9.71 -0.55
CA LEU A 29 -10.34 -11.01 -0.82
C LEU A 29 -11.79 -10.87 -1.33
N LEU A 30 -12.63 -10.11 -0.63
CA LEU A 30 -14.04 -9.90 -1.00
C LEU A 30 -14.19 -9.24 -2.36
N ARG A 31 -13.26 -8.34 -2.71
CA ARG A 31 -13.28 -7.64 -3.98
C ARG A 31 -12.89 -8.53 -5.17
N GLY A 32 -12.10 -9.58 -4.96
CA GLY A 32 -11.54 -10.40 -6.03
C GLY A 32 -10.69 -9.58 -7.01
N HIS A 33 -10.67 -9.95 -8.29
CA HIS A 33 -9.83 -9.30 -9.32
C HIS A 33 -10.54 -8.21 -10.13
N LEU A 34 -11.54 -7.53 -9.54
CA LEU A 34 -12.21 -6.45 -10.24
C LEU A 34 -11.17 -5.38 -10.66
N PRO A 35 -11.31 -4.72 -11.81
CA PRO A 35 -10.36 -3.68 -12.20
C PRO A 35 -10.54 -2.42 -11.34
N LEU A 36 -9.45 -1.77 -10.93
CA LEU A 36 -9.45 -0.38 -10.48
C LEU A 36 -8.64 0.46 -11.43
N GLU A 37 -8.98 1.74 -11.45
CA GLU A 37 -8.16 2.72 -12.14
C GLU A 37 -6.97 3.13 -11.28
N LYS A 38 -7.20 3.38 -9.99
CA LYS A 38 -6.18 3.88 -9.07
C LYS A 38 -6.12 3.07 -7.78
N CYS A 39 -4.91 2.79 -7.31
CA CYS A 39 -4.63 2.29 -5.97
C CYS A 39 -3.56 3.13 -5.29
N GLU A 40 -3.82 3.51 -4.04
CA GLU A 40 -2.92 4.29 -3.21
C GLU A 40 -2.60 3.47 -1.95
N ILE A 41 -1.32 3.25 -1.69
CA ILE A 41 -0.82 2.46 -0.57
C ILE A 41 0.07 3.34 0.29
N TRP A 42 -0.31 3.51 1.55
CA TRP A 42 0.54 4.18 2.54
C TRP A 42 1.29 3.13 3.32
N ALA A 43 2.55 2.94 2.92
CA ALA A 43 3.49 2.11 3.62
C ALA A 43 3.75 2.70 5.01
N TYR A 44 3.57 1.88 6.04
CA TYR A 44 3.81 2.25 7.42
C TYR A 44 4.78 1.23 8.05
N TYR A 45 5.48 1.67 9.09
CA TYR A 45 6.48 0.88 9.78
C TYR A 45 5.87 0.15 10.97
N ASP A 46 6.03 -1.17 11.03
CA ASP A 46 5.73 -1.96 12.23
C ASP A 46 7.05 -2.22 12.99
N VAL A 47 7.14 -1.72 14.22
CA VAL A 47 8.35 -1.83 15.07
C VAL A 47 8.58 -3.25 15.58
N ASP A 48 7.55 -4.07 15.61
CA ASP A 48 7.58 -5.42 16.19
C ASP A 48 7.82 -6.53 15.14
N GLU A 49 7.92 -6.16 13.86
CA GLU A 49 8.12 -7.10 12.75
C GLU A 49 9.56 -7.06 12.21
N VAL A 50 10.08 -8.22 11.79
CA VAL A 50 11.44 -8.36 11.24
C VAL A 50 11.54 -7.73 9.85
N ASP A 51 10.48 -7.86 9.05
CA ASP A 51 10.26 -7.07 7.85
C ASP A 51 9.50 -5.80 8.29
N PRO A 52 10.03 -4.60 8.06
CA PRO A 52 9.36 -3.38 8.48
C PRO A 52 8.05 -3.10 7.72
N ASN A 53 7.78 -3.80 6.61
CA ASN A 53 6.58 -3.57 5.79
C ASN A 53 6.11 -4.80 4.98
N PRO A 54 5.77 -5.92 5.63
CA PRO A 54 5.51 -7.19 4.96
C PRO A 54 4.23 -7.14 4.09
N TYR A 55 3.29 -6.25 4.43
CA TYR A 55 2.00 -6.17 3.74
C TYR A 55 1.98 -5.21 2.56
N ALA A 56 2.81 -4.17 2.51
CA ALA A 56 2.84 -3.30 1.33
C ALA A 56 3.27 -4.07 0.08
N ASN A 57 4.28 -4.96 0.20
CA ASN A 57 4.67 -5.84 -0.90
C ASN A 57 3.50 -6.71 -1.37
N LEU A 58 2.74 -7.29 -0.45
CA LEU A 58 1.57 -8.11 -0.76
C LEU A 58 0.46 -7.30 -1.45
N TRP A 59 0.21 -6.07 -1.01
CA TRP A 59 -0.81 -5.21 -1.60
C TRP A 59 -0.41 -4.68 -2.97
N ILE A 60 0.87 -4.35 -3.17
CA ILE A 60 1.43 -4.00 -4.48
C ILE A 60 1.29 -5.17 -5.44
N GLN A 61 1.64 -6.38 -5.02
CA GLN A 61 1.43 -7.59 -5.81
C GLN A 61 -0.03 -7.77 -6.23
N TYR A 62 -0.96 -7.64 -5.27
CA TYR A 62 -2.38 -7.73 -5.56
C TYR A 62 -2.83 -6.67 -6.58
N ALA A 63 -2.39 -5.42 -6.43
CA ALA A 63 -2.70 -4.34 -7.37
C ALA A 63 -2.21 -4.63 -8.79
N LEU A 64 -0.99 -5.19 -8.92
CA LEU A 64 -0.41 -5.58 -10.19
C LEU A 64 -1.20 -6.73 -10.84
N ILE A 65 -1.54 -7.78 -10.07
CA ILE A 65 -2.37 -8.91 -10.51
C ILE A 65 -3.74 -8.44 -10.99
N CYS A 66 -4.35 -7.49 -10.27
CA CYS A 66 -5.64 -6.93 -10.62
C CYS A 66 -5.59 -5.91 -11.77
N LYS A 67 -4.42 -5.75 -12.42
CA LYS A 67 -4.20 -4.90 -13.60
C LYS A 67 -4.66 -3.46 -13.39
N TYR A 68 -4.28 -2.88 -12.26
CA TYR A 68 -4.59 -1.48 -11.96
C TYR A 68 -3.79 -0.54 -12.87
N GLN A 69 -4.39 0.60 -13.22
CA GLN A 69 -3.74 1.56 -14.14
C GLN A 69 -2.72 2.43 -13.42
N MET A 70 -3.06 2.90 -12.23
CA MET A 70 -2.21 3.79 -11.43
C MET A 70 -1.97 3.18 -10.06
N LEU A 71 -0.69 3.10 -9.68
CA LEU A 71 -0.26 2.67 -8.35
C LEU A 71 0.57 3.77 -7.70
N ASP A 72 0.05 4.34 -6.62
CA ASP A 72 0.74 5.31 -5.78
C ASP A 72 1.20 4.60 -4.50
N VAL A 73 2.51 4.57 -4.25
CA VAL A 73 3.09 4.03 -3.02
C VAL A 73 3.75 5.17 -2.26
N ILE A 74 3.24 5.42 -1.07
CA ILE A 74 3.63 6.54 -0.21
C ILE A 74 4.33 5.95 1.00
N MET A 75 5.61 6.28 1.17
CA MET A 75 6.47 5.77 2.23
C MET A 75 6.61 6.83 3.33
N HIS A 76 6.39 6.43 4.58
CA HIS A 76 6.76 7.27 5.72
C HIS A 76 8.28 7.41 5.86
N ASP A 77 8.73 8.51 6.47
CA ASP A 77 10.14 8.85 6.71
C ASP A 77 10.93 7.78 7.50
N ASN A 78 10.25 6.97 8.29
CA ASN A 78 10.84 5.87 9.03
C ASN A 78 11.10 4.61 8.16
N ILE A 79 10.62 4.58 6.92
CA ILE A 79 10.86 3.49 5.96
C ILE A 79 12.08 3.83 5.12
N ARG A 80 13.17 3.07 5.31
CA ARG A 80 14.47 3.31 4.65
C ARG A 80 14.58 2.67 3.26
N SER A 81 13.83 1.60 3.01
CA SER A 81 13.79 0.92 1.72
C SER A 81 12.46 0.19 1.56
N LEU A 82 12.03 0.03 0.31
CA LEU A 82 10.93 -0.85 -0.08
C LEU A 82 11.48 -1.82 -1.13
N ASP A 83 11.84 -3.02 -0.69
CA ASP A 83 12.36 -4.05 -1.59
C ASP A 83 11.19 -4.76 -2.27
N LEU A 84 10.93 -4.37 -3.51
CA LEU A 84 9.90 -4.97 -4.34
C LEU A 84 10.41 -6.29 -4.92
N VAL A 85 9.89 -7.41 -4.40
CA VAL A 85 10.29 -8.75 -4.86
C VAL A 85 9.56 -9.17 -6.15
N VAL A 86 8.82 -8.25 -6.79
CA VAL A 86 7.93 -8.60 -7.91
C VAL A 86 8.20 -7.82 -9.18
N PRO A 87 7.95 -8.44 -10.35
CA PRO A 87 8.04 -7.72 -11.60
C PRO A 87 6.93 -6.66 -11.62
N LEU A 88 7.33 -5.39 -11.65
CA LEU A 88 6.44 -4.24 -11.80
C LEU A 88 5.75 -4.17 -13.17
N ALA A 89 6.04 -5.13 -14.06
CA ALA A 89 5.43 -5.23 -15.37
C ALA A 89 3.99 -5.74 -15.26
N SER A 90 3.03 -4.83 -15.43
CA SER A 90 1.62 -5.15 -15.61
C SER A 90 1.12 -4.53 -16.91
N GLU A 91 0.34 -5.28 -17.68
CA GLU A 91 -0.20 -4.89 -19.00
C GLU A 91 -0.97 -3.56 -18.96
N ARG A 92 -1.54 -3.21 -17.81
CA ARG A 92 -2.37 -2.01 -17.64
C ARG A 92 -1.74 -0.92 -16.80
N LEU A 93 -0.62 -1.17 -16.14
CA LEU A 93 0.02 -0.18 -15.27
C LEU A 93 0.64 0.91 -16.16
N THR A 94 0.04 2.10 -16.13
CA THR A 94 0.48 3.27 -16.88
C THR A 94 1.29 4.24 -16.03
N ALA A 95 1.09 4.21 -14.70
CA ALA A 95 1.81 5.06 -13.77
C ALA A 95 2.14 4.32 -12.47
N LEU A 96 3.40 4.42 -12.04
CA LEU A 96 3.87 4.04 -10.71
C LEU A 96 4.51 5.27 -10.07
N ASN A 97 3.90 5.78 -9.00
CA ASN A 97 4.42 6.91 -8.25
C ASN A 97 4.97 6.41 -6.92
N LEU A 98 6.24 6.70 -6.65
CA LEU A 98 6.90 6.42 -5.37
C LEU A 98 7.17 7.74 -4.66
N THR A 99 6.46 7.98 -3.57
CA THR A 99 6.54 9.24 -2.81
C THR A 99 7.07 8.96 -1.42
N MET A 100 8.06 9.72 -0.96
CA MET A 100 8.52 9.70 0.42
C MET A 100 7.95 10.91 1.16
N LEU A 101 7.25 10.66 2.28
CA LEU A 101 6.80 11.71 3.19
C LEU A 101 7.94 12.03 4.15
N THR A 102 8.54 13.20 4.01
CA THR A 102 9.53 13.71 4.97
C THR A 102 8.81 14.46 6.09
N ARG A 103 9.18 14.23 7.37
CA ARG A 103 8.79 15.07 8.51
C ARG A 103 9.03 16.55 8.19
N GLY A 104 7.97 17.27 7.79
CA GLY A 104 8.06 18.65 7.30
C GLY A 104 7.00 19.02 6.24
N THR A 105 6.36 18.05 5.59
CA THR A 105 5.31 18.30 4.58
C THR A 105 3.88 18.17 5.10
N GLU A 106 3.68 17.94 6.40
CA GLU A 106 2.35 17.99 7.02
C GLU A 106 2.00 19.45 7.36
N LEU A 107 1.40 20.16 6.39
CA LEU A 107 0.52 21.29 6.67
C LEU A 107 -0.93 20.78 6.54
N TRP A 108 -1.48 20.39 7.70
CA TRP A 108 -2.91 20.17 8.03
C TRP A 108 -3.59 18.90 7.49
#